data_AF-A0A7U9XJI2-F1
#
_entry.id   AF-A0A7U9XJI2-F1
#
_cell.length_a   1.000
_cell.length_b   1.000
_cell.length_c   1.000
_cell.angle_alpha   90.00
_cell.angle_beta   90.00
_cell.angle_gamma   90.00
#
_symmetry.space_group_name_H-M   'P 1'
#
loop_
_entity.id
_entity.type
_entity.pdbx_description
1 polymer ?
#
loop_
_entity_poly.entity_id
_entity_poly.type
_entity_poly.pdbx_seq_one_letter_code
_entity_poly.pdbx_strand_id
1 'polypeptide(L)'
;MYKVLNTFAVGKNTSVTIEGNGERLRNDIRVMGSDGKSYKLISVAMLSDASSDASGKTTTVLIEGEFRAGALAPEMNRENDGEMA
;
A
#
# COMPACT_ATOMS: atom_id res chain seq x y z
N MET A 1 -5.58 7.10 4.37
CA MET A 1 -4.23 6.89 3.82
C MET A 1 -4.06 5.39 3.65
N TYR A 2 -3.60 4.91 2.50
CA TYR A 2 -3.48 3.46 2.24
C TYR A 2 -2.13 2.95 2.75
N LYS A 3 -2.10 1.76 3.34
CA LYS A 3 -0.86 1.09 3.73
C LYS A 3 -0.27 0.39 2.52
N VAL A 4 0.95 0.78 2.14
CA VAL A 4 1.68 0.15 1.03
C VAL A 4 2.35 -1.11 1.54
N LEU A 5 2.12 -2.22 0.85
CA LEU A 5 2.70 -3.54 1.15
C LEU A 5 3.90 -3.84 0.26
N ASN A 6 3.84 -3.46 -1.02
CA ASN A 6 4.92 -3.71 -1.96
C ASN A 6 4.90 -2.70 -3.12
N THR A 7 6.06 -2.46 -3.72
CA THR A 7 6.22 -1.62 -4.92
C THR A 7 7.22 -2.23 -5.88
N PHE A 8 6.94 -2.22 -7.18
CA PHE A 8 7.90 -2.62 -8.21
C PHE A 8 7.71 -1.82 -9.50
N ALA A 9 8.80 -1.63 -10.24
CA ALA A 9 8.78 -0.87 -11.49
C ALA A 9 8.12 -1.66 -12.63
N VAL A 10 7.29 -0.97 -13.44
CA VAL A 10 6.65 -1.49 -14.65
C VAL A 10 6.86 -0.48 -15.78
N GLY A 11 7.92 -0.67 -16.57
CA GLY A 11 8.31 0.30 -17.59
C GLY A 11 8.63 1.66 -16.96
N LYS A 12 7.88 2.72 -17.34
CA LYS A 12 8.01 4.07 -16.77
C LYS A 12 7.08 4.33 -15.57
N ASN A 13 6.34 3.31 -15.14
CA ASN A 13 5.32 3.39 -14.10
C ASN A 13 5.73 2.54 -12.88
N THR A 14 4.97 2.65 -11.79
CA THR A 14 5.18 1.86 -10.59
C THR A 14 3.92 1.08 -10.25
N SER A 15 4.05 -0.24 -10.10
CA SER A 15 3.01 -1.08 -9.49
C SER A 15 3.12 -0.98 -7.98
N VAL A 16 1.99 -0.76 -7.31
CA VAL A 16 1.90 -0.59 -5.86
C VAL A 16 0.81 -1.50 -5.33
N THR A 17 1.16 -2.42 -4.44
CA THR A 17 0.20 -3.25 -3.70
C THR A 17 -0.10 -2.58 -2.38
N ILE A 18 -1.37 -2.38 -2.08
CA ILE A 18 -1.87 -1.80 -0.84
C ILE A 18 -2.75 -2.78 -0.07
N GLU A 19 -2.78 -2.61 1.24
CA GLU A 19 -3.72 -3.31 2.13
C GLU A 19 -5.14 -2.73 1.96
N GLY A 20 -6.15 -3.61 1.95
CA GLY A 20 -7.55 -3.27 1.79
C GLY A 20 -8.07 -3.53 0.38
N ASN A 21 -9.39 -3.43 0.22
CA ASN A 21 -10.08 -3.67 -1.04
C ASN A 21 -10.07 -2.47 -2.00
N GLY A 22 -9.36 -1.38 -1.68
CA GLY A 22 -9.29 -0.19 -2.53
C GLY A 22 -10.66 0.46 -2.78
N GLU A 23 -11.63 0.29 -1.88
CA GLU A 23 -12.90 1.01 -1.97
C GLU A 23 -12.63 2.52 -2.11
N ARG A 24 -13.24 3.13 -3.14
CA ARG A 24 -13.04 4.53 -3.59
C ARG A 24 -11.85 4.78 -4.52
N LEU A 25 -11.02 3.79 -4.82
CA LEU A 25 -10.06 3.89 -5.91
C LEU A 25 -10.76 3.66 -7.25
N ARG A 26 -10.42 4.49 -8.23
CA ARG A 26 -10.90 4.40 -9.61
C ARG A 26 -9.74 4.75 -10.53
N ASN A 27 -9.83 4.32 -11.78
CA ASN A 27 -8.87 4.72 -12.80
C ASN A 27 -8.90 6.25 -12.98
N ASP A 28 -7.75 6.82 -13.37
CA ASP A 28 -7.57 8.24 -13.70
C ASP A 28 -7.72 9.23 -12.53
N ILE A 29 -7.78 8.75 -11.28
CA ILE A 29 -7.76 9.63 -10.10
C ILE A 29 -6.34 10.02 -9.68
N ARG A 30 -6.22 11.07 -8.88
CA ARG A 30 -4.98 11.44 -8.21
C ARG A 30 -4.99 11.01 -6.74
N VAL A 31 -3.90 10.43 -6.27
CA VAL A 31 -3.68 10.05 -4.88
C VAL A 31 -2.49 10.81 -4.30
N MET A 32 -2.54 11.12 -3.02
CA MET A 32 -1.42 11.77 -2.32
C MET A 32 -0.50 10.70 -1.74
N GLY A 33 0.79 10.75 -2.08
CA GLY A 33 1.82 9.91 -1.49
C GLY A 33 2.26 10.43 -0.12
N SER A 34 2.96 9.58 0.63
CA SER A 34 3.54 9.92 1.93
C SER A 34 4.65 10.97 1.84
N ASP A 35 5.23 11.17 0.66
CA ASP A 35 6.21 12.22 0.35
C ASP A 35 5.56 13.58 0.02
N GLY A 36 4.23 13.70 0.16
CA GLY A 36 3.48 14.90 -0.16
C GLY A 36 3.29 15.16 -1.66
N LYS A 37 3.66 14.21 -2.54
CA LYS A 37 3.46 14.34 -3.98
C LYS A 37 2.12 13.74 -4.41
N SER A 38 1.54 14.35 -5.44
CA SER A 38 0.33 13.84 -6.08
C SER A 38 0.69 12.91 -7.23
N TYR A 39 0.13 11.71 -7.20
CA TYR A 39 0.37 10.62 -8.15
C TYR A 39 -0.89 10.30 -8.94
N LYS A 40 -0.76 10.14 -10.25
CA LYS A 40 -1.86 9.69 -11.11
C LYS A 40 -1.99 8.18 -11.06
N LEU A 41 -3.18 7.69 -10.71
CA LEU A 41 -3.51 6.28 -10.69
C LEU A 41 -4.04 5.88 -12.08
N ILE A 42 -3.27 5.08 -12.81
CA ILE A 42 -3.58 4.66 -14.18
C ILE A 42 -4.65 3.54 -14.16
N SER A 43 -4.45 2.53 -13.32
CA SER A 43 -5.35 1.38 -13.23
C SER A 43 -5.44 0.80 -11.82
N VAL A 44 -6.63 0.34 -11.45
CA VAL A 44 -6.89 -0.41 -10.20
C VAL A 44 -7.22 -1.86 -10.54
N ALA A 45 -6.53 -2.80 -9.89
CA ALA A 45 -6.83 -4.23 -9.94
C ALA A 45 -6.98 -4.76 -8.50
N MET A 46 -8.10 -5.42 -8.21
CA MET A 46 -8.29 -6.08 -6.93
C MET A 46 -7.78 -7.52 -7.02
N LEU A 47 -6.96 -7.93 -6.06
CA LEU A 47 -6.58 -9.32 -5.89
C LEU A 47 -7.56 -9.93 -4.88
N SER A 48 -8.47 -10.77 -5.36
CA SER A 48 -9.32 -11.56 -4.47
C SER A 48 -8.52 -12.76 -3.97
N ASP A 49 -8.05 -12.71 -2.73
CA ASP A 49 -7.64 -13.94 -2.06
C ASP A 49 -8.89 -14.82 -1.90
N ALA A 50 -8.81 -16.05 -2.41
CA ALA A 50 -9.90 -17.02 -2.42
C ALA A 50 -10.18 -17.64 -1.03
N SER A 51 -9.51 -17.19 0.03
CA SER A 51 -9.71 -17.67 1.39
C SER A 51 -10.55 -16.68 2.20
N SER A 52 -11.76 -17.10 2.53
CA SER A 52 -12.85 -16.38 3.18
C SER A 52 -12.62 -15.86 4.61
N ASP A 53 -11.37 -15.68 5.05
CA ASP A 53 -11.08 -15.09 6.36
C ASP A 53 -10.68 -13.63 6.19
N ALA A 54 -11.19 -12.76 7.06
CA ALA A 54 -11.11 -11.30 6.99
C ALA A 54 -9.69 -10.69 7.07
N SER A 55 -8.65 -11.50 6.89
CA SER A 55 -7.25 -11.08 6.81
C SER A 55 -6.81 -11.02 5.35
N GLY A 56 -6.64 -9.81 4.81
CA GLY A 56 -5.74 -9.61 3.67
C GLY A 56 -6.37 -9.40 2.29
N LYS A 57 -7.48 -8.66 2.14
CA LYS A 57 -7.79 -8.10 0.81
C LYS A 57 -6.67 -7.15 0.41
N THR A 58 -6.11 -7.32 -0.78
CA THR A 58 -5.12 -6.40 -1.34
C THR A 58 -5.59 -5.84 -2.66
N THR A 59 -5.20 -4.60 -2.91
CA THR A 59 -5.45 -3.94 -4.19
C THR A 59 -4.11 -3.56 -4.79
N THR A 60 -3.91 -3.92 -6.05
CA THR A 60 -2.77 -3.48 -6.83
C THR A 60 -3.18 -2.31 -7.69
N VAL A 61 -2.42 -1.24 -7.62
CA VAL A 61 -2.62 -0.04 -8.44
C VAL A 61 -1.39 0.21 -9.30
N LEU A 62 -1.62 0.70 -10.51
CA LEU A 62 -0.56 1.20 -11.37
C LEU A 62 -0.52 2.72 -11.24
N ILE A 63 0.63 3.25 -10.85
CA ILE A 63 0.88 4.68 -10.69
C ILE A 63 1.79 5.17 -11.81
N GLU A 64 1.46 6.33 -12.37
CA GLU A 64 2.31 7.02 -13.34
C GLU A 64 3.62 7.46 -12.70
N GLY A 65 4.74 7.14 -13.34
CA GLY A 65 6.07 7.52 -12.87
C GLY A 65 6.63 6.66 -11.74
N GLU A 66 7.64 7.20 -11.06
CA GLU A 66 8.30 6.56 -9.92
C GLU A 66 7.56 6.88 -8.62
N PHE A 67 7.04 5.85 -7.96
CA PHE A 67 6.43 5.96 -6.64
C PHE A 67 7.37 5.38 -5.57
N ARG A 68 7.62 6.15 -4.50
CA ARG A 68 8.38 5.69 -3.34
C ARG A 68 7.47 5.70 -2.12
N ALA A 69 7.18 4.51 -1.59
CA ALA A 69 6.53 4.41 -0.29
C ALA A 69 7.48 4.99 0.78
N GLY A 70 6.95 5.85 1.66
CA GLY A 70 7.67 6.20 2.88
C GLY A 70 7.97 4.93 3.66
N ALA A 71 9.19 4.78 4.15
CA ALA A 71 9.57 3.62 4.95
C ALA A 71 8.58 3.48 6.11
N LEU A 72 7.92 2.33 6.22
CA LEU A 72 7.29 1.94 7.47
C LEU A 72 8.43 1.87 8.49
N ALA A 73 8.37 2.70 9.53
CA ALA A 73 9.33 2.58 10.62
C ALA A 73 9.29 1.12 11.12
N PRO A 74 10.44 0.44 11.25
CA PRO A 74 10.46 -0.92 11.77
C PRO A 74 9.77 -0.92 13.13
N GLU A 75 8.86 -1.88 13.35
CA GLU A 75 8.17 -2.03 14.62
C GLU A 75 9.23 -2.18 15.72
N MET A 76 9.28 -1.20 16.61
CA MET A 76 10.12 -1.22 17.79
C MET A 76 9.52 -2.27 18.72
N ASN A 77 10.09 -3.48 18.74
CA ASN A 77 9.76 -4.50 19.75
C ASN A 77 10.00 -3.87 21.13
N ARG A 78 8.93 -3.47 21.81
CA ARG A 78 8.97 -3.24 23.25
C ARG A 78 9.03 -4.63 23.88
N GLU A 79 10.23 -5.11 24.12
CA GLU A 79 10.45 -6.15 25.11
C GLU A 79 9.85 -5.64 26.42
N ASN A 80 8.89 -6.39 26.91
CA ASN A 80 8.14 -6.09 28.11
C ASN A 80 9.05 -6.50 29.28
N ASP A 81 9.84 -5.56 29.78
CA ASP A 81 10.59 -5.72 31.03
C ASP A 81 9.58 -5.85 32.17
N GLY A 82 9.18 -7.09 32.43
CA GLY A 82 8.40 -7.47 33.59
C GLY A 82 9.24 -7.27 34.83
N GLU A 83 9.18 -6.07 35.40
CA GLU A 83 9.62 -5.80 36.76
C GLU A 83 8.40 -5.97 37.70
N MET A 84 8.25 -7.18 38.24
CA MET A 84 7.48 -7.44 39.46
C MET A 84 8.17 -8.57 40.25
N ALA A 85 9.01 -8.17 41.21
CA ALA A 85 9.14 -8.80 42.52
C ALA A 85 9.99 -7.89 43.43
#